data_AF-A0A9P0Q4S5-F1
#
_entry.id   AF-A0A9P0Q4S5-F1
#
_cell.length_a   1.000
_cell.length_b   1.000
_cell.length_c   1.000
_cell.angle_alpha   90.00
_cell.angle_beta   90.00
_cell.angle_gamma   90.00
#
_symmetry.space_group_name_H-M   'P 1'
#
loop_
_entity.id
_entity.type
_entity.pdbx_description
1 polymer ?
#
loop_
_entity_poly.entity_id
_entity_poly.type
_entity_poly.pdbx_seq_one_letter_code
_entity_poly.pdbx_strand_id
1 'polypeptide(L)'
;MELRGFLTKATIFSGNIPKHDANKDTSRKRKNEVLRNDEKTRKKQSAEDQRRITEVLCKLKSREGNLIMPEESVKFKGSEKLPDVFCNLETPYQFFTYFFDQDLIKRIVEQSNLFSAQLDTGNPVSLQETDIKRYIGICVLMSVIHMPNIRSYWSSTIGTDIIKNTMSQKQFEKIKKHLHFNDNSRGHELHDRLHKIRPLVDHLLYRYLSVPYEACLSIDEQMCPTKTKSYLKQYMPAKPHKLGFKVYVLAGVQDIVIILKFTVDKKTQ
;
A
#
# COMPACT_ATOMS: atom_id res chain seq x y z
N MET A 1 -26.98 -9.01 2.50
CA MET A 1 -25.89 -9.03 1.50
C MET A 1 -24.65 -9.61 2.20
N GLU A 2 -24.21 -10.79 1.78
CA GLU A 2 -23.41 -11.71 2.60
C GLU A 2 -21.97 -11.23 2.88
N LEU A 3 -21.65 -11.06 4.17
CA LEU A 3 -20.30 -10.82 4.71
C LEU A 3 -19.33 -12.02 4.56
N ARG A 4 -19.81 -13.15 4.01
CA ARG A 4 -19.04 -14.40 3.90
C ARG A 4 -17.84 -14.31 2.95
N GLY A 5 -17.83 -13.37 2.01
CA GLY A 5 -16.74 -13.22 1.02
C GLY A 5 -15.55 -12.35 1.44
N PHE A 6 -15.64 -11.64 2.57
CA PHE A 6 -14.65 -10.61 2.91
C PHE A 6 -13.40 -11.13 3.64
N LEU A 7 -13.53 -12.20 4.42
CA LEU A 7 -12.48 -12.71 5.32
C LEU A 7 -11.48 -13.65 4.63
N THR A 8 -11.83 -14.25 3.49
CA THR A 8 -11.04 -15.32 2.83
C THR A 8 -9.76 -14.84 2.11
N LYS A 9 -9.33 -13.58 2.27
CA LYS A 9 -8.23 -12.99 1.45
C LYS A 9 -7.11 -12.29 2.23
N ALA A 10 -7.12 -12.32 3.56
CA ALA A 10 -5.99 -11.84 4.35
C ALA A 10 -5.05 -13.00 4.66
N THR A 11 -4.11 -13.30 3.75
CA THR A 11 -3.00 -14.22 4.03
C THR A 11 -1.82 -13.41 4.54
N ILE A 12 -1.36 -13.73 5.74
CA ILE A 12 -0.31 -13.05 6.49
C ILE A 12 1.05 -13.53 5.98
N PHE A 13 1.95 -12.60 5.63
CA PHE A 13 3.33 -12.89 5.25
C PHE A 13 4.28 -12.52 6.38
N SER A 14 4.93 -13.52 6.98
CA SER A 14 6.13 -13.36 7.81
C SER A 14 7.20 -14.32 7.30
N GLY A 15 8.33 -13.79 6.82
CA GLY A 15 9.49 -14.60 6.43
C GLY A 15 10.76 -13.76 6.38
N ASN A 16 11.75 -14.14 7.19
CA ASN A 16 13.10 -13.56 7.23
C ASN A 16 13.93 -14.02 6.02
N ILE A 17 14.80 -13.14 5.49
CA ILE A 17 15.73 -13.42 4.38
C ILE A 17 17.18 -13.49 4.89
N PRO A 18 17.99 -14.51 4.53
CA PRO A 18 19.41 -14.61 4.89
C PRO A 18 20.33 -13.81 3.95
N LYS A 19 21.48 -13.38 4.49
CA LYS A 19 22.57 -12.63 3.82
C LYS A 19 23.31 -13.47 2.77
N HIS A 20 23.86 -12.77 1.77
CA HIS A 20 24.38 -13.28 0.52
C HIS A 20 25.90 -13.52 0.57
N ASP A 21 26.37 -14.71 0.16
CA ASP A 21 27.76 -14.96 -0.25
C ASP A 21 27.82 -15.92 -1.45
N ALA A 22 28.85 -15.74 -2.29
CA ALA A 22 28.88 -16.11 -3.70
C ALA A 22 29.44 -17.52 -4.01
N ASN A 23 28.74 -18.33 -4.83
CA ASN A 23 29.34 -19.20 -5.87
C ASN A 23 28.25 -19.73 -6.84
N LYS A 24 28.47 -19.68 -8.17
CA LYS A 24 27.38 -19.45 -9.16
C LYS A 24 26.68 -20.66 -9.81
N ASP A 25 27.11 -21.91 -9.65
CA ASP A 25 26.45 -23.04 -10.37
C ASP A 25 25.70 -24.07 -9.49
N THR A 26 26.12 -24.29 -8.25
CA THR A 26 25.31 -25.02 -7.25
C THR A 26 24.17 -24.18 -6.66
N SER A 27 24.22 -22.86 -6.86
CA SER A 27 23.24 -21.87 -6.40
C SER A 27 21.89 -21.93 -7.12
N ARG A 28 21.83 -22.43 -8.36
CA ARG A 28 20.58 -22.39 -9.16
C ARG A 28 19.59 -23.48 -8.76
N LYS A 29 20.09 -24.69 -8.44
CA LYS A 29 19.29 -25.80 -7.87
C LYS A 29 18.82 -25.46 -6.45
N ARG A 30 19.71 -24.95 -5.58
CA ARG A 30 19.36 -24.51 -4.22
C ARG A 30 18.35 -23.36 -4.21
N LYS A 31 18.48 -22.36 -5.09
CA LYS A 31 17.49 -21.27 -5.23
C LYS A 31 16.11 -21.79 -5.64
N ASN A 32 16.03 -22.71 -6.60
CA ASN A 32 14.76 -23.30 -7.03
C ASN A 32 14.11 -24.16 -5.93
N GLU A 33 14.90 -24.84 -5.11
CA GLU A 33 14.42 -25.66 -4.00
C GLU A 33 13.94 -24.79 -2.81
N VAL A 34 14.66 -23.70 -2.51
CA VAL A 34 14.23 -22.68 -1.52
C VAL A 34 12.94 -22.01 -1.98
N LEU A 35 12.82 -21.58 -3.24
CA LEU A 35 11.60 -21.00 -3.79
C LEU A 35 10.40 -21.95 -3.70
N ARG A 36 10.62 -23.25 -3.97
CA ARG A 36 9.58 -24.29 -3.91
C ARG A 36 9.16 -24.61 -2.48
N ASN A 37 10.10 -24.55 -1.54
CA ASN A 37 9.83 -24.73 -0.11
C ASN A 37 9.10 -23.51 0.46
N ASP A 38 9.49 -22.29 0.09
CA ASP A 38 8.77 -21.06 0.45
C ASP A 38 7.35 -21.03 -0.11
N GLU A 39 7.13 -21.56 -1.32
CA GLU A 39 5.79 -21.68 -1.91
C GLU A 39 4.93 -22.73 -1.19
N LYS A 40 5.54 -23.86 -0.77
CA LYS A 40 4.87 -24.88 0.06
C LYS A 40 4.52 -24.36 1.45
N THR A 41 5.42 -23.60 2.08
CA THR A 41 5.20 -22.97 3.38
C THR A 41 4.09 -21.91 3.28
N ARG A 42 4.09 -21.08 2.22
CA ARG A 42 3.03 -20.12 1.93
C ARG A 42 1.65 -20.77 1.71
N LYS A 43 1.61 -21.88 0.97
CA LYS A 43 0.36 -22.64 0.76
C LYS A 43 -0.14 -23.28 2.06
N LYS A 44 0.75 -23.75 2.94
CA LYS A 44 0.38 -24.29 4.26
C LYS A 44 -0.14 -23.20 5.20
N GLN A 45 0.54 -22.05 5.29
CA GLN A 45 0.12 -20.91 6.11
C GLN A 45 -1.27 -20.40 5.67
N SER A 46 -1.47 -20.23 4.35
CA SER A 46 -2.75 -19.84 3.78
C SER A 46 -3.86 -20.85 4.10
N ALA A 47 -3.59 -22.15 4.01
CA ALA A 47 -4.58 -23.18 4.35
C ALA A 47 -4.97 -23.18 5.84
N GLU A 48 -4.01 -22.87 6.73
CA GLU A 48 -4.25 -22.79 8.17
C GLU A 48 -5.05 -21.54 8.56
N ASP A 49 -4.73 -20.38 7.95
CA ASP A 49 -5.50 -19.15 8.10
C ASP A 49 -6.93 -19.33 7.60
N GLN A 50 -7.12 -19.97 6.44
CA GLN A 50 -8.43 -20.32 5.89
C GLN A 50 -9.25 -21.20 6.85
N ARG A 51 -8.60 -22.17 7.50
CA ARG A 51 -9.26 -23.04 8.51
C ARG A 51 -9.68 -22.23 9.72
N ARG A 52 -8.80 -21.39 10.28
CA ARG A 52 -9.12 -20.52 11.42
C ARG A 52 -10.28 -19.57 11.12
N ILE A 53 -10.30 -18.97 9.93
CA ILE A 53 -11.41 -18.12 9.47
C ILE A 53 -12.71 -18.93 9.38
N THR A 54 -12.67 -20.12 8.79
CA THR A 54 -13.85 -20.99 8.65
C THR A 54 -14.39 -21.42 10.01
N GLU A 55 -13.49 -21.69 10.96
CA GLU A 55 -13.81 -22.09 12.33
C GLU A 55 -14.38 -20.94 13.19
N VAL A 56 -13.98 -19.70 12.91
CA VAL A 56 -14.62 -18.51 13.50
C VAL A 56 -15.98 -18.28 12.86
N LEU A 57 -16.07 -18.35 11.52
CA LEU A 57 -17.30 -18.14 10.77
C LEU A 57 -18.40 -19.14 11.13
N CYS A 58 -18.06 -20.40 11.42
CA CYS A 58 -19.04 -21.42 11.81
C CYS A 58 -19.60 -21.23 13.23
N LYS A 59 -18.93 -20.43 14.08
CA LYS A 59 -19.40 -20.05 15.42
C LYS A 59 -20.30 -18.81 15.42
N LEU A 60 -20.40 -18.10 14.29
CA LEU A 60 -21.24 -16.91 14.14
C LEU A 60 -22.71 -17.32 14.02
N LYS A 61 -23.54 -16.94 15.00
CA LYS A 61 -25.00 -17.05 14.90
C LYS A 61 -25.58 -15.68 14.55
N SER A 62 -26.45 -15.62 13.55
CA SER A 62 -27.22 -14.42 13.23
C SER A 62 -28.57 -14.49 13.92
N ARG A 63 -28.95 -13.43 14.64
CA ARG A 63 -30.31 -13.26 15.18
C ARG A 63 -30.72 -11.81 14.94
N GLU A 64 -31.87 -11.62 14.29
CA GLU A 64 -32.44 -10.29 14.00
C GLU A 64 -31.46 -9.33 13.28
N GLY A 65 -30.60 -9.87 12.41
CA GLY A 65 -29.64 -9.07 11.64
C GLY A 65 -28.34 -8.73 12.38
N ASN A 66 -28.22 -9.11 13.66
CA ASN A 66 -27.00 -8.91 14.46
C ASN A 66 -26.16 -10.20 14.55
N LEU A 67 -24.85 -10.03 14.43
CA LEU A 67 -23.87 -11.10 14.66
C LEU A 67 -23.71 -11.33 16.16
N ILE A 68 -24.11 -12.50 16.66
CA ILE A 68 -23.88 -12.91 18.05
C ILE A 68 -22.52 -13.60 18.11
N MET A 69 -21.56 -12.93 18.74
CA MET A 69 -20.22 -13.46 19.04
C MET A 69 -20.20 -14.06 20.45
N PRO A 70 -19.56 -15.23 20.68
CA PRO A 70 -19.23 -15.70 22.02
C PRO A 70 -18.44 -14.63 22.80
N GLU A 71 -18.74 -14.38 24.07
CA GLU A 71 -18.15 -13.29 24.86
C GLU A 71 -16.61 -13.36 24.92
N GLU A 72 -16.04 -14.57 24.99
CA GLU A 72 -14.58 -14.79 24.94
C GLU A 72 -13.92 -14.41 23.61
N SER A 73 -14.69 -14.41 22.51
CA SER A 73 -14.22 -14.02 21.18
C SER A 73 -14.24 -12.51 20.94
N VAL A 74 -14.87 -11.73 21.84
CA VAL A 74 -14.96 -10.26 21.79
C VAL A 74 -13.86 -9.60 22.64
N LYS A 75 -13.16 -10.37 23.50
CA LYS A 75 -12.06 -9.82 24.30
C LYS A 75 -10.90 -9.41 23.40
N PHE A 76 -10.53 -8.13 23.48
CA PHE A 76 -9.35 -7.60 22.82
C PHE A 76 -8.09 -8.32 23.34
N LYS A 77 -7.30 -8.89 22.43
CA LYS A 77 -6.07 -9.62 22.72
C LYS A 77 -4.81 -8.87 22.27
N GLY A 78 -4.96 -7.62 21.82
CA GLY A 78 -3.84 -6.81 21.38
C GLY A 78 -3.06 -6.22 22.56
N SER A 79 -1.95 -5.57 22.22
CA SER A 79 -1.13 -4.83 23.18
C SER A 79 -1.51 -3.35 23.13
N GLU A 80 -1.78 -2.75 24.29
CA GLU A 80 -1.94 -1.29 24.40
C GLU A 80 -0.59 -0.55 24.29
N LYS A 81 0.53 -1.27 24.46
CA LYS A 81 1.86 -0.69 24.34
C LYS A 81 2.27 -0.60 22.86
N LEU A 82 2.65 0.62 22.45
CA LEU A 82 3.36 0.86 21.21
C LEU A 82 4.67 0.04 21.19
N PRO A 83 5.05 -0.52 20.03
CA PRO A 83 6.33 -1.23 19.90
C PRO A 83 7.50 -0.28 20.20
N ASP A 84 8.56 -0.80 20.81
CA ASP A 84 9.76 -0.02 21.18
C ASP A 84 10.34 0.78 20.00
N VAL A 85 10.18 0.27 18.77
CA VAL A 85 10.60 0.96 17.56
C VAL A 85 9.95 2.34 17.42
N PHE A 86 8.66 2.48 17.78
CA PHE A 86 7.94 3.76 17.74
C PHE A 86 8.32 4.69 18.90
N CYS A 87 8.64 4.13 20.06
CA CYS A 87 9.11 4.90 21.22
C CYS A 87 10.45 5.61 20.95
N ASN A 88 11.25 5.08 20.01
CA ASN A 88 12.54 5.64 19.62
C ASN A 88 12.46 6.61 18.41
N LEU A 89 11.26 6.90 17.89
CA LEU A 89 11.08 7.89 16.81
C LEU A 89 10.79 9.26 17.43
N GLU A 90 11.68 10.21 17.19
CA GLU A 90 11.62 11.55 17.81
C GLU A 90 11.15 12.64 16.83
N THR A 91 11.29 12.39 15.52
CA THR A 91 11.01 13.39 14.48
C THR A 91 9.90 12.95 13.53
N PRO A 92 9.08 13.88 13.00
CA PRO A 92 8.09 13.55 11.97
C PRO A 92 8.68 12.85 10.75
N TYR A 93 9.94 13.17 10.42
CA TYR A 93 10.68 12.50 9.35
C TYR A 93 10.91 11.01 9.64
N GLN A 94 11.30 10.66 10.87
CA GLN A 94 11.49 9.26 11.28
C GLN A 94 10.19 8.46 11.18
N PHE A 95 9.06 9.03 11.66
CA PHE A 95 7.74 8.42 11.48
C PHE A 95 7.39 8.21 10.00
N PHE A 96 7.66 9.19 9.14
CA PHE A 96 7.43 9.04 7.70
C PHE A 96 8.31 7.91 7.10
N THR A 97 9.60 7.89 7.40
CA THR A 97 10.55 6.90 6.87
C THR A 97 10.34 5.49 7.41
N TYR A 98 9.58 5.34 8.49
CA TYR A 98 9.14 4.01 8.95
C TYR A 98 8.20 3.35 7.94
N PHE A 99 7.26 4.12 7.35
CA PHE A 99 6.32 3.62 6.33
C PHE A 99 6.89 3.71 4.91
N PHE A 100 7.64 4.78 4.62
CA PHE A 100 8.35 4.98 3.36
C PHE A 100 9.84 4.73 3.55
N ASP A 101 10.18 3.47 3.78
CA ASP A 101 11.56 3.08 4.05
C ASP A 101 12.46 3.13 2.81
N GLN A 102 13.75 2.91 3.04
CA GLN A 102 14.74 2.97 1.98
C GLN A 102 14.48 1.92 0.88
N ASP A 103 14.00 0.73 1.24
CA ASP A 103 13.72 -0.33 0.27
C ASP A 103 12.55 0.03 -0.65
N LEU A 104 11.51 0.66 -0.11
CA LEU A 104 10.38 1.17 -0.89
C LEU A 104 10.83 2.29 -1.82
N ILE A 105 11.59 3.26 -1.33
CA ILE A 105 12.11 4.36 -2.16
C ILE A 105 12.99 3.81 -3.28
N LYS A 106 13.90 2.90 -2.97
CA LYS A 106 14.76 2.24 -3.97
C LYS A 106 13.93 1.52 -5.03
N ARG A 107 12.89 0.78 -4.62
CA ARG A 107 11.96 0.13 -5.56
C ARG A 107 11.27 1.15 -6.47
N ILE A 108 10.77 2.26 -5.93
CA ILE A 108 10.13 3.32 -6.74
C ILE A 108 11.10 3.85 -7.79
N VAL A 109 12.35 4.12 -7.41
CA VAL A 109 13.40 4.58 -8.34
C VAL A 109 13.64 3.57 -9.46
N GLU A 110 13.87 2.30 -9.09
CA GLU A 110 14.14 1.21 -10.04
C GLU A 110 13.00 1.06 -11.05
N GLN A 111 11.76 1.02 -10.57
CA GLN A 111 10.59 0.81 -11.42
C GLN A 111 10.27 2.04 -12.29
N SER A 112 10.50 3.26 -11.79
CA SER A 112 10.35 4.49 -12.57
C SER A 112 11.39 4.61 -13.68
N ASN A 113 12.65 4.31 -13.40
CA ASN A 113 13.71 4.33 -14.41
C ASN A 113 13.45 3.25 -15.47
N LEU A 114 13.07 2.04 -15.05
CA LEU A 114 12.70 0.95 -15.96
C LEU A 114 11.51 1.33 -16.85
N PHE A 115 10.45 1.90 -16.28
CA PHE A 115 9.29 2.35 -17.04
C PHE A 115 9.65 3.41 -18.07
N SER A 116 10.53 4.35 -17.72
CA SER A 116 10.98 5.34 -18.69
C SER A 116 11.76 4.72 -19.85
N ALA A 117 12.61 3.74 -19.59
CA ALA A 117 13.33 3.02 -20.64
C ALA A 117 12.40 2.19 -21.53
N GLN A 118 11.29 1.69 -20.97
CA GLN A 118 10.23 0.99 -21.72
C GLN A 118 9.41 1.94 -22.60
N LEU A 119 9.24 3.21 -22.19
CA LEU A 119 8.49 4.20 -22.94
C LEU A 119 9.28 4.85 -24.08
N ASP A 120 10.55 5.19 -23.82
CA ASP A 120 11.43 5.87 -24.77
C ASP A 120 12.88 5.44 -24.53
N THR A 121 13.36 4.52 -25.38
CA THR A 121 14.73 3.99 -25.32
C THR A 121 15.79 5.06 -25.64
N GLY A 122 15.42 6.14 -26.34
CA GLY A 122 16.36 7.18 -26.77
C GLY A 122 16.73 8.19 -25.69
N ASN A 123 15.88 8.36 -24.67
CA ASN A 123 16.11 9.35 -23.61
C ASN A 123 15.50 8.92 -22.26
N PRO A 124 15.95 7.79 -21.67
CA PRO A 124 15.43 7.32 -20.40
C PRO A 124 15.73 8.31 -19.26
N VAL A 125 14.82 8.40 -18.31
CA VAL A 125 15.08 9.13 -17.06
C VAL A 125 16.12 8.37 -16.23
N SER A 126 16.96 9.12 -15.53
CA SER A 126 17.88 8.61 -14.51
C SER A 126 17.55 9.31 -13.20
N LEU A 127 16.59 8.73 -12.46
CA LEU A 127 16.19 9.21 -11.15
C LEU A 127 17.04 8.55 -10.07
N GLN A 128 17.30 9.31 -9.01
CA GLN A 128 17.95 8.85 -7.79
C GLN A 128 16.96 8.84 -6.62
N GLU A 129 17.32 8.18 -5.51
CA GLU A 129 16.49 8.18 -4.30
C GLU A 129 16.22 9.60 -3.78
N THR A 130 17.19 10.50 -3.91
CA THR A 130 17.07 11.91 -3.53
C THR A 130 16.02 12.64 -4.36
N ASP A 131 15.87 12.32 -5.65
CA ASP A 131 14.85 12.90 -6.52
C ASP A 131 13.45 12.50 -6.06
N ILE A 132 13.25 11.21 -5.75
CA ILE A 132 11.96 10.70 -5.26
C ILE A 132 11.64 11.27 -3.88
N LYS A 133 12.61 11.35 -2.96
CA LYS A 133 12.42 11.97 -1.64
C LYS A 133 12.02 13.45 -1.76
N ARG A 134 12.69 14.22 -2.63
CA ARG A 134 12.34 15.62 -2.91
C ARG A 134 10.95 15.75 -3.53
N TYR A 135 10.62 14.90 -4.51
CA TYR A 135 9.30 14.88 -5.13
C TYR A 135 8.19 14.62 -4.11
N ILE A 136 8.36 13.62 -3.23
CA ILE A 136 7.40 13.31 -2.16
C ILE A 136 7.30 14.48 -1.17
N GLY A 137 8.42 15.06 -0.75
CA GLY A 137 8.43 16.23 0.13
C GLY A 137 7.65 17.41 -0.45
N ILE A 138 7.80 17.67 -1.76
CA ILE A 138 7.00 18.67 -2.47
C ILE A 138 5.51 18.29 -2.46
N CYS A 139 5.15 17.02 -2.72
CA CYS A 139 3.75 16.56 -2.66
C CYS A 139 3.12 16.76 -1.27
N VAL A 140 3.86 16.50 -0.19
CA VAL A 140 3.41 16.75 1.19
C VAL A 140 3.24 18.25 1.44
N LEU A 141 4.17 19.09 0.96
CA LEU A 141 4.03 20.54 1.12
C LEU A 141 2.83 21.10 0.34
N MET A 142 2.58 20.60 -0.86
CA MET A 142 1.42 20.96 -1.69
C MET A 142 0.08 20.52 -1.09
N SER A 143 0.05 19.54 -0.18
CA SER A 143 -1.17 19.18 0.54
C SER A 143 -1.48 20.14 1.69
N VAL A 144 -0.52 20.99 2.08
CA VAL A 144 -0.71 22.03 3.09
C VAL A 144 -0.97 23.37 2.40
N ILE A 145 -0.07 23.76 1.49
CA ILE A 145 -0.15 25.01 0.74
C ILE A 145 -0.90 24.72 -0.55
N HIS A 146 -2.15 25.14 -0.67
CA HIS A 146 -2.97 24.87 -1.85
C HIS A 146 -2.89 26.02 -2.86
N MET A 147 -2.46 25.73 -4.09
CA MET A 147 -2.46 26.68 -5.21
C MET A 147 -3.51 26.33 -6.28
N PRO A 148 -3.99 27.30 -7.08
CA PRO A 148 -4.99 27.06 -8.11
C PRO A 148 -4.59 26.01 -9.17
N ASN A 149 -3.28 25.89 -9.45
CA ASN A 149 -2.74 24.85 -10.32
C ASN A 149 -1.31 24.46 -9.91
N ILE A 150 -0.85 23.30 -10.38
CA ILE A 150 0.46 22.74 -10.04
C ILE A 150 1.63 23.61 -10.52
N ARG A 151 1.49 24.36 -11.61
CA ARG A 151 2.58 25.19 -12.13
C ARG A 151 2.75 26.47 -11.32
N SER A 152 1.69 26.96 -10.67
CA SER A 152 1.73 28.15 -9.81
C SER A 152 2.72 28.03 -8.65
N TYR A 153 3.03 26.83 -8.16
CA TYR A 153 4.06 26.63 -7.13
C TYR A 153 5.46 27.09 -7.57
N TRP A 154 5.72 27.13 -8.88
CA TRP A 154 6.96 27.63 -9.49
C TRP A 154 6.84 29.03 -10.10
N SER A 155 5.71 29.73 -9.88
CA SER A 155 5.56 31.11 -10.34
C SER A 155 6.62 32.03 -9.69
N SER A 156 7.10 33.02 -10.45
CA SER A 156 7.97 34.06 -9.92
C SER A 156 7.26 34.99 -8.93
N THR A 157 5.94 35.16 -9.06
CA THR A 157 5.15 36.12 -8.26
C THR A 157 4.49 35.51 -7.04
N ILE A 158 3.94 34.30 -7.18
CA ILE A 158 3.12 33.63 -6.16
C ILE A 158 3.65 32.24 -5.76
N GLY A 159 4.76 31.80 -6.36
CA GLY A 159 5.36 30.50 -6.08
C GLY A 159 6.06 30.48 -4.73
N THR A 160 6.40 29.27 -4.27
CA THR A 160 7.06 29.08 -2.97
C THR A 160 8.55 28.82 -3.19
N ASP A 161 9.42 29.62 -2.57
CA ASP A 161 10.87 29.47 -2.72
C ASP A 161 11.38 28.10 -2.26
N ILE A 162 10.79 27.54 -1.21
CA ILE A 162 11.09 26.17 -0.75
C ILE A 162 10.90 25.15 -1.88
N ILE A 163 9.80 25.23 -2.63
CA ILE A 163 9.52 24.31 -3.75
C ILE A 163 10.48 24.57 -4.91
N LYS A 164 10.63 25.84 -5.31
CA LYS A 164 11.50 26.26 -6.42
C LYS A 164 12.96 25.84 -6.20
N ASN A 165 13.47 26.00 -4.99
CA ASN A 165 14.83 25.66 -4.60
C ASN A 165 15.04 24.14 -4.42
N THR A 166 13.98 23.40 -4.09
CA THR A 166 14.06 21.94 -3.91
C THR A 166 14.16 21.19 -5.25
N MET A 167 13.36 21.58 -6.25
CA MET A 167 13.31 20.93 -7.55
C MET A 167 12.73 21.86 -8.61
N SER A 168 13.23 21.82 -9.84
CA SER A 168 12.64 22.58 -10.94
C SER A 168 11.27 22.02 -11.35
N GLN A 169 10.39 22.87 -11.88
CA GLN A 169 9.08 22.47 -12.40
C GLN A 169 9.21 21.35 -13.45
N LYS A 170 10.20 21.48 -14.35
CA LYS A 170 10.47 20.50 -15.41
C LYS A 170 10.82 19.13 -14.83
N GLN A 171 11.64 19.09 -13.78
CA GLN A 171 12.00 17.83 -13.13
C GLN A 171 10.82 17.23 -12.37
N PHE A 172 10.02 18.04 -11.69
CA PHE A 172 8.80 17.56 -11.01
C PHE A 172 7.81 16.94 -12.00
N GLU A 173 7.53 17.61 -13.12
CA GLU A 173 6.66 17.08 -14.17
C GLU A 173 7.25 15.82 -14.83
N LYS A 174 8.58 15.76 -15.00
CA LYS A 174 9.28 14.58 -15.51
C LYS A 174 9.12 13.38 -14.57
N ILE A 175 9.30 13.55 -13.26
CA ILE A 175 9.07 12.48 -12.27
C ILE A 175 7.61 12.06 -12.27
N LYS A 176 6.67 13.01 -12.19
CA LYS A 176 5.23 12.74 -12.20
C LYS A 176 4.80 11.87 -13.39
N LYS A 177 5.38 12.11 -14.57
CA LYS A 177 5.09 11.34 -15.80
C LYS A 177 5.61 9.90 -15.75
N HIS A 178 6.76 9.65 -15.12
CA HIS A 178 7.45 8.36 -15.12
C HIS A 178 7.33 7.61 -13.77
N LEU A 179 6.54 8.14 -12.82
CA LEU A 179 6.35 7.51 -11.53
C LEU A 179 5.71 6.13 -11.68
N HIS A 180 6.39 5.10 -11.18
CA HIS A 180 6.01 3.70 -11.38
C HIS A 180 6.39 2.83 -10.19
N PHE A 181 5.64 1.75 -9.96
CA PHE A 181 5.77 0.93 -8.74
C PHE A 181 5.92 -0.57 -9.00
N ASN A 182 5.79 -1.02 -10.25
CA ASN A 182 5.94 -2.44 -10.62
C ASN A 182 6.47 -2.56 -12.05
N ASP A 183 7.06 -3.68 -12.42
CA ASP A 183 7.58 -3.88 -13.78
C ASP A 183 6.44 -4.25 -14.74
N ASN A 184 6.27 -3.49 -15.84
CA ASN A 184 5.25 -3.80 -16.85
C ASN A 184 5.54 -5.09 -17.65
N SER A 185 6.77 -5.61 -17.62
CA SER A 185 7.11 -6.87 -18.28
C SER A 185 6.56 -8.08 -17.51
N ARG A 186 6.32 -7.92 -16.21
CA ARG A 186 5.76 -8.97 -15.35
C ARG A 186 4.25 -8.95 -15.55
N GLY A 187 3.75 -9.98 -16.24
CA GLY A 187 2.33 -10.13 -16.55
C GLY A 187 1.44 -10.09 -15.30
N HIS A 188 0.14 -9.94 -15.52
CA HIS A 188 -0.84 -9.91 -14.43
C HIS A 188 -1.00 -11.29 -13.81
N GLU A 189 -0.20 -11.59 -12.79
CA GLU A 189 -0.43 -12.77 -11.95
C GLU A 189 -1.89 -12.75 -11.47
N LEU A 190 -2.63 -13.82 -11.77
CA LEU A 190 -4.00 -14.03 -11.28
C LEU A 190 -5.04 -12.94 -11.67
N HIS A 191 -4.81 -12.19 -12.76
CA HIS A 191 -5.69 -11.10 -13.18
C HIS A 191 -5.85 -10.00 -12.11
N ASP A 192 -4.79 -9.74 -11.32
CA ASP A 192 -4.79 -8.65 -10.36
C ASP A 192 -4.87 -7.29 -11.07
N ARG A 193 -6.02 -6.65 -10.95
CA ARG A 193 -6.28 -5.33 -11.52
C ARG A 193 -5.46 -4.21 -10.87
N LEU A 194 -4.88 -4.45 -9.70
CA LEU A 194 -4.02 -3.50 -8.98
C LEU A 194 -2.52 -3.79 -9.16
N HIS A 195 -2.14 -4.73 -10.04
CA HIS A 195 -0.74 -5.14 -10.21
C HIS A 195 0.24 -3.97 -10.35
N LYS A 196 -0.14 -2.85 -10.98
CA LYS A 196 0.74 -1.67 -11.15
C LYS A 196 1.14 -1.01 -9.84
N ILE A 197 0.31 -1.11 -8.81
CA ILE A 197 0.55 -0.52 -7.48
C ILE A 197 0.69 -1.59 -6.40
N ARG A 198 0.52 -2.87 -6.73
CA ARG A 198 0.53 -3.98 -5.78
C ARG A 198 1.78 -3.98 -4.88
N PRO A 199 3.01 -3.81 -5.40
CA PRO A 199 4.20 -3.78 -4.55
C PRO A 199 4.18 -2.64 -3.53
N LEU A 200 3.65 -1.47 -3.90
CA LEU A 200 3.50 -0.33 -2.99
C LEU A 200 2.46 -0.63 -1.90
N VAL A 201 1.29 -1.14 -2.31
CA VAL A 201 0.19 -1.47 -1.38
C VAL A 201 0.62 -2.55 -0.39
N ASP A 202 1.25 -3.62 -0.86
CA ASP A 202 1.68 -4.72 0.00
C ASP A 202 2.79 -4.30 0.96
N HIS A 203 3.73 -3.46 0.51
CA HIS A 203 4.76 -2.90 1.38
C HIS A 203 4.17 -2.03 2.48
N LEU A 204 3.29 -1.09 2.13
CA LEU A 204 2.64 -0.22 3.11
C LEU A 204 1.78 -1.05 4.06
N LEU A 205 1.01 -2.02 3.55
CA LEU A 205 0.24 -2.93 4.38
C LEU A 205 1.12 -3.68 5.38
N TYR A 206 2.29 -4.17 4.96
CA TYR A 206 3.24 -4.82 5.87
C TYR A 206 3.72 -3.87 6.98
N ARG A 207 4.15 -2.65 6.63
CA ARG A 207 4.58 -1.62 7.59
C ARG A 207 3.48 -1.19 8.55
N TYR A 208 2.26 -1.25 8.08
CA TYR A 208 1.13 -0.89 8.87
C TYR A 208 0.66 -2.01 9.82
N LEU A 209 0.73 -3.27 9.38
CA LEU A 209 0.40 -4.44 10.19
C LEU A 209 1.38 -4.65 11.37
N SER A 210 2.55 -4.01 11.34
CA SER A 210 3.46 -3.98 12.48
C SER A 210 3.09 -2.94 13.55
N VAL A 211 2.06 -2.10 13.31
CA VAL A 211 1.46 -1.24 14.34
C VAL A 211 0.41 -2.05 15.09
N PRO A 212 0.48 -2.16 16.43
CA PRO A 212 -0.56 -2.81 17.22
C PRO A 212 -1.92 -2.14 17.01
N TYR A 213 -2.95 -2.97 16.89
CA TYR A 213 -4.32 -2.50 16.86
C TYR A 213 -4.75 -1.95 18.21
N GLU A 214 -5.63 -0.95 18.19
CA GLU A 214 -6.34 -0.50 19.39
C GLU A 214 -7.52 -1.43 19.72
N ALA A 215 -8.00 -1.37 20.96
CA ALA A 215 -9.18 -2.12 21.39
C ALA A 215 -10.47 -1.66 20.69
N CYS A 216 -10.55 -0.37 20.37
CA CYS A 216 -11.69 0.25 19.74
C CYS A 216 -11.31 0.64 18.30
N LEU A 217 -11.92 -0.04 17.34
CA LEU A 217 -11.68 0.18 15.92
C LEU A 217 -13.01 0.41 15.20
N SER A 218 -12.99 1.29 14.20
CA SER A 218 -14.09 1.50 13.27
C SER A 218 -13.65 1.17 11.85
N ILE A 219 -14.51 0.55 11.07
CA ILE A 219 -14.31 0.32 9.64
C ILE A 219 -15.30 1.19 8.88
N ASP A 220 -14.80 2.00 7.95
CA ASP A 220 -15.63 2.80 7.05
C ASP A 220 -15.07 2.80 5.62
N GLU A 221 -15.86 3.31 4.70
CA GLU A 221 -15.57 3.45 3.28
C GLU A 221 -15.16 4.89 2.96
N GLN A 222 -13.93 5.06 2.48
CA GLN A 222 -13.44 6.33 1.95
C GLN A 222 -13.46 6.33 0.42
N MET A 223 -13.91 7.45 -0.15
CA MET A 223 -13.88 7.68 -1.58
C MET A 223 -12.69 8.55 -1.95
N CYS A 224 -11.82 8.05 -2.81
CA CYS A 224 -10.74 8.85 -3.43
C CYS A 224 -11.22 9.36 -4.80
N PRO A 225 -11.65 10.63 -4.91
CA PRO A 225 -12.20 11.16 -6.15
C PRO A 225 -11.14 11.21 -7.25
N THR A 226 -11.51 10.82 -8.47
CA THR A 226 -10.60 10.89 -9.61
C THR A 226 -11.33 11.13 -10.92
N LYS A 227 -10.69 11.94 -11.79
CA LYS A 227 -11.12 12.13 -13.17
C LYS A 227 -10.55 11.06 -14.12
N THR A 228 -9.65 10.20 -13.64
CA THR A 228 -8.98 9.17 -14.47
C THR A 228 -10.00 8.19 -15.05
N LYS A 229 -9.80 7.80 -16.31
CA LYS A 229 -10.55 6.70 -16.92
C LYS A 229 -10.01 5.38 -16.40
N SER A 230 -10.76 4.72 -15.52
CA SER A 230 -10.39 3.43 -14.95
C SER A 230 -11.64 2.61 -14.67
N TYR A 231 -11.56 1.31 -14.92
CA TYR A 231 -12.60 0.33 -14.61
C TYR A 231 -12.67 0.01 -13.10
N LEU A 232 -11.71 0.50 -12.31
CA LEU A 232 -11.67 0.35 -10.85
C LEU A 232 -12.53 1.38 -10.11
N LYS A 233 -13.08 2.38 -10.83
CA LYS A 233 -13.93 3.38 -10.20
C LYS A 233 -15.27 2.79 -9.82
N GLN A 234 -15.77 3.20 -8.66
CA GLN A 234 -17.09 2.85 -8.16
C GLN A 234 -17.95 4.11 -8.04
N TYR A 235 -19.24 3.95 -8.28
CA TYR A 235 -20.23 4.99 -8.07
C TYR A 235 -20.92 4.78 -6.72
N MET A 236 -20.87 5.76 -5.83
CA MET A 236 -21.52 5.75 -4.52
C MET A 236 -22.41 6.99 -4.38
N PRO A 237 -23.74 6.86 -4.52
CA PRO A 237 -24.65 8.01 -4.62
C PRO A 237 -24.69 8.87 -3.36
N ALA A 238 -24.40 8.28 -2.20
CA ALA A 238 -24.46 8.94 -0.89
C ALA A 238 -23.20 9.74 -0.52
N LYS A 239 -22.09 9.67 -1.29
CA LYS A 239 -20.88 10.45 -1.00
C LYS A 239 -20.90 11.79 -1.77
N PRO A 240 -20.29 12.87 -1.22
CA PRO A 240 -20.18 14.17 -1.91
C PRO A 240 -19.53 14.06 -3.29
N HIS A 241 -18.46 13.26 -3.38
CA HIS A 241 -17.87 12.85 -4.65
C HIS A 241 -18.35 11.45 -4.99
N LYS A 242 -19.30 11.35 -5.92
CA LYS A 242 -19.99 10.09 -6.20
C LYS A 242 -19.16 9.08 -6.99
N LEU A 243 -18.12 9.49 -7.71
CA LEU A 243 -17.32 8.61 -8.57
C LEU A 243 -15.84 8.68 -8.22
N GLY A 244 -15.23 7.55 -7.90
CA GLY A 244 -13.81 7.48 -7.54
C GLY A 244 -13.35 6.08 -7.18
N PHE A 245 -12.15 5.96 -6.61
CA PHE A 245 -11.69 4.70 -6.04
C PHE A 245 -12.26 4.54 -4.64
N LYS A 246 -13.03 3.46 -4.43
CA LYS A 246 -13.50 3.08 -3.11
C LYS A 246 -12.39 2.35 -2.37
N VAL A 247 -12.11 2.79 -1.15
CA VAL A 247 -11.14 2.16 -0.26
C VAL A 247 -11.79 1.96 1.10
N TYR A 248 -11.62 0.79 1.69
CA TYR A 248 -11.99 0.60 3.09
C TYR A 248 -10.88 1.17 3.97
N VAL A 249 -11.26 1.70 5.12
CA VAL A 249 -10.40 2.38 6.06
C VAL A 249 -10.75 1.85 7.43
N LEU A 250 -9.76 1.31 8.13
CA LEU A 250 -9.86 0.96 9.55
C LEU A 250 -9.25 2.12 10.33
N ALA A 251 -9.96 2.66 11.30
CA ALA A 251 -9.51 3.78 12.13
C ALA A 251 -9.56 3.38 13.62
N GLY A 252 -8.47 3.66 14.34
CA GLY A 252 -8.41 3.66 15.79
C GLY A 252 -8.94 4.96 16.40
N VAL A 253 -9.06 4.97 17.73
CA VAL A 253 -9.43 6.14 18.52
C VAL A 253 -8.33 7.21 18.49
N GLN A 254 -7.07 6.81 18.32
CA GLN A 254 -5.91 7.71 18.27
C GLN A 254 -5.51 8.09 16.83
N ASP A 255 -6.49 8.11 15.92
CA ASP A 255 -6.36 8.55 14.51
C ASP A 255 -5.45 7.68 13.61
N ILE A 256 -4.99 6.52 14.08
CA ILE A 256 -4.20 5.61 13.25
C ILE A 256 -5.14 4.91 12.25
N VAL A 257 -5.03 5.34 11.00
CA VAL A 257 -5.79 4.82 9.86
C VAL A 257 -5.02 3.73 9.14
N ILE A 258 -5.48 2.48 9.21
CA ILE A 258 -4.82 1.38 8.52
C ILE A 258 -5.76 0.25 8.09
N ILE A 259 -6.08 0.21 6.79
CA ILE A 259 -5.84 -0.92 5.86
C ILE A 259 -6.47 -0.48 4.54
N LEU A 260 -5.69 -0.28 3.47
CA LEU A 260 -6.25 0.05 2.14
C LEU A 260 -6.71 -1.23 1.42
N LYS A 261 -7.94 -1.68 1.68
CA LYS A 261 -8.55 -2.67 0.80
C LYS A 261 -9.25 -1.95 -0.35
N PHE A 262 -8.61 -1.96 -1.51
CA PHE A 262 -9.26 -1.59 -2.75
C PHE A 262 -10.24 -2.70 -3.14
N THR A 263 -11.53 -2.37 -3.24
CA THR A 263 -12.48 -3.29 -3.84
C THR A 263 -12.52 -3.10 -5.33
N VAL A 264 -12.27 -4.20 -6.03
CA VAL A 264 -12.67 -4.34 -7.42
C VAL A 264 -14.03 -5.01 -7.40
N ASP A 265 -15.06 -4.35 -7.92
CA ASP A 265 -16.32 -5.05 -8.19
C ASP A 265 -16.06 -6.18 -9.18
N LYS A 266 -16.35 -7.41 -8.73
CA LYS A 266 -16.83 -8.43 -9.63
C LYS A 266 -18.26 -8.02 -9.92
N LYS A 267 -18.54 -7.50 -11.11
CA LYS A 267 -19.92 -7.49 -11.59
C LYS A 267 -20.41 -8.94 -11.51
N THR A 268 -21.25 -9.24 -10.54
CA THR A 268 -22.17 -10.38 -10.64
C THR A 268 -22.97 -10.11 -11.91
N GLN A 269 -22.70 -10.91 -12.94
CA GLN A 269 -23.59 -11.01 -14.09
C GLN A 269 -24.92 -11.60 -13.64
#